data_AF-A0A945LHL8-F1
#
_entry.id   AF-A0A945LHL8-F1
#
_cell.length_a   1.000
_cell.length_b   1.000
_cell.length_c   1.000
_cell.angle_alpha   90.00
_cell.angle_beta   90.00
_cell.angle_gamma   90.00
#
_symmetry.space_group_name_H-M   'P 1'
#
loop_
_entity.id
_entity.type
_entity.pdbx_description
1 polymer ?
#
loop_
_entity_poly.entity_id
_entity_poly.type
_entity_poly.pdbx_seq_one_letter_code
_entity_poly.pdbx_strand_id
1 'polypeptide(L)'
;QSVGLRIGDQITHIDGQRLETPKVRDIVDKLRGPTQSEVSVGLHRPSEDRQFDVVMERQHIVPPSVKASIDSGIVTLKISGFNQATARDVANQLSEAKSTAGRPLKGLIVDLRGNPGGLLEQSVKIADLLLTHGHIVSTRGRHPDSLHHYEAGGRDVAGGLPIVVVVDGKSASASEIVAAALQDRGRAVLVGTSSFGKGTVQTVIRLPNDGEVTLTWSRLIAPSGYALHGLGVRPGVCTSGKSKNLDAIVESALAQRLKLRSMFAAWRTSEITEKEARKQLRASCPPERRRTDLELKVARRLVENQTFYIQALDLSSATSQARN
;
A
#
# COMPACT_ATOMS: atom_id res chain seq x y z
N GLN A 1 -6.90 -30.32 1.52
CA GLN A 1 -5.89 -31.39 1.51
C GLN A 1 -4.96 -31.18 0.32
N SER A 2 -3.65 -31.38 0.46
CA SER A 2 -2.72 -31.24 -0.67
C SER A 2 -2.87 -32.44 -1.60
N VAL A 3 -3.48 -32.26 -2.77
CA VAL A 3 -3.70 -33.28 -3.82
C VAL A 3 -2.41 -33.74 -4.54
N GLY A 4 -1.25 -33.67 -3.86
CA GLY A 4 0.02 -34.21 -4.39
C GLY A 4 0.68 -33.43 -5.52
N LEU A 5 0.19 -32.22 -5.83
CA LEU A 5 0.76 -31.32 -6.86
C LEU A 5 2.16 -30.82 -6.48
N ARG A 6 3.03 -30.70 -7.48
CA ARG A 6 4.41 -30.22 -7.34
C ARG A 6 4.73 -29.12 -8.35
N ILE A 7 5.70 -28.28 -8.02
CA ILE A 7 6.28 -27.33 -8.97
C ILE A 7 6.84 -28.12 -10.16
N GLY A 8 6.44 -27.74 -11.37
CA GLY A 8 6.84 -28.40 -12.62
C GLY A 8 5.81 -29.38 -13.18
N ASP A 9 4.75 -29.72 -12.44
CA ASP A 9 3.62 -30.48 -13.00
C ASP A 9 2.92 -29.67 -14.11
N GLN A 10 2.61 -30.33 -15.23
CA GLN A 10 2.02 -29.72 -16.43
C GLN A 10 0.54 -30.08 -16.54
N ILE A 11 -0.33 -29.09 -16.66
CA ILE A 11 -1.77 -29.34 -16.86
C ILE A 11 -2.00 -29.75 -18.32
N THR A 12 -2.59 -30.93 -18.52
CA THR A 12 -2.88 -31.53 -19.83
C THR A 12 -4.38 -31.56 -20.15
N HIS A 13 -5.23 -31.72 -19.13
CA HIS A 13 -6.69 -31.80 -19.28
C HIS A 13 -7.40 -31.00 -18.19
N ILE A 14 -8.59 -30.47 -18.51
CA ILE A 14 -9.52 -29.92 -17.51
C ILE A 14 -10.91 -30.48 -17.81
N ASP A 15 -11.55 -31.09 -16.81
CA ASP A 15 -12.84 -31.76 -16.91
C ASP A 15 -12.92 -32.72 -18.11
N GLY A 16 -11.86 -33.52 -18.28
CA GLY A 16 -11.71 -34.49 -19.36
C GLY A 16 -11.36 -33.90 -20.74
N GLN A 17 -11.38 -32.57 -20.90
CA GLN A 17 -11.04 -31.91 -22.16
C GLN A 17 -9.54 -31.66 -22.25
N ARG A 18 -8.90 -32.19 -23.30
CA ARG A 18 -7.49 -31.94 -23.59
C ARG A 18 -7.25 -30.46 -23.89
N LEU A 19 -6.18 -29.94 -23.32
CA LEU A 19 -5.71 -28.58 -23.56
C LEU A 19 -4.82 -28.56 -24.82
N GLU A 20 -5.36 -28.10 -25.94
CA GLU A 20 -4.59 -27.86 -27.17
C GLU A 20 -4.01 -26.44 -27.13
N THR A 21 -2.70 -26.31 -26.85
CA THR A 21 -1.92 -25.04 -26.82
C THR A 21 -2.71 -23.82 -26.32
N PRO A 22 -3.17 -23.79 -25.06
CA PRO A 22 -4.07 -22.75 -24.62
C PRO A 22 -3.29 -21.50 -24.20
N LYS A 23 -3.89 -20.33 -24.45
CA LYS A 23 -3.45 -19.12 -23.75
C LYS A 23 -3.73 -19.34 -22.27
N VAL A 24 -2.81 -18.92 -21.39
CA VAL A 24 -2.93 -19.07 -19.93
C VAL A 24 -4.30 -18.60 -19.41
N ARG A 25 -4.85 -17.56 -20.01
CA ARG A 25 -6.17 -17.02 -19.67
C ARG A 25 -7.30 -18.05 -19.83
N ASP A 26 -7.30 -18.80 -20.92
CA ASP A 26 -8.34 -19.78 -21.23
C ASP A 26 -8.29 -20.96 -20.25
N ILE A 27 -7.08 -21.35 -19.81
CA ILE A 27 -6.87 -22.35 -18.76
C ILE A 27 -7.46 -21.85 -17.44
N VAL A 28 -7.16 -20.61 -17.06
CA VAL A 28 -7.65 -20.01 -15.82
C VAL A 28 -9.18 -19.92 -15.82
N ASP A 29 -9.79 -19.57 -16.95
CA ASP A 29 -11.24 -19.48 -17.07
C ASP A 29 -11.91 -20.86 -16.92
N LYS A 30 -11.31 -21.94 -17.46
CA LYS A 30 -11.79 -23.32 -17.24
C LYS A 30 -11.58 -23.83 -15.81
N LEU A 31 -10.48 -23.46 -15.17
CA LEU A 31 -10.20 -23.82 -13.77
C LEU A 31 -11.13 -23.10 -12.79
N ARG A 32 -11.66 -21.93 -13.16
CA ARG A 32 -12.62 -21.17 -12.34
C ARG A 32 -14.04 -21.74 -12.47
N GLY A 33 -14.83 -21.48 -11.45
CA GLY A 33 -16.21 -21.96 -11.34
C GLY A 33 -16.79 -21.59 -9.98
N PRO A 34 -18.04 -21.99 -9.70
CA PRO A 34 -18.69 -21.73 -8.43
C PRO A 34 -17.85 -22.23 -7.24
N THR A 35 -17.85 -21.50 -6.14
CA THR A 35 -17.18 -21.98 -4.91
C THR A 35 -17.86 -23.28 -4.45
N GLN A 36 -17.08 -24.21 -3.92
CA GLN A 36 -17.48 -25.58 -3.53
C GLN A 36 -17.82 -26.53 -4.69
N SER A 37 -17.71 -26.09 -5.95
CA SER A 37 -17.79 -27.01 -7.10
C SER A 37 -16.47 -27.75 -7.30
N GLU A 38 -16.51 -28.94 -7.89
CA GLU A 38 -15.31 -29.71 -8.21
C GLU A 38 -14.77 -29.40 -9.62
N VAL A 39 -13.46 -29.57 -9.78
CA VAL A 39 -12.77 -29.57 -11.08
C VAL A 39 -11.85 -30.77 -11.15
N SER A 40 -11.90 -31.49 -12.26
CA SER A 40 -10.94 -32.56 -12.57
C SER A 40 -9.81 -31.99 -13.43
N VAL A 41 -8.57 -32.21 -13.02
CA VAL A 41 -7.38 -31.70 -13.72
C VAL A 41 -6.44 -32.86 -14.01
N GLY A 42 -6.25 -33.12 -15.30
CA GLY A 42 -5.27 -34.10 -15.77
C GLY A 42 -3.90 -33.48 -15.89
N LEU A 43 -2.88 -34.16 -15.37
CA LEU A 43 -1.52 -33.66 -15.21
C LEU A 43 -0.49 -34.61 -15.81
N HIS A 44 0.63 -34.05 -16.26
CA HIS A 44 1.85 -34.79 -16.58
C HIS A 44 2.98 -34.27 -15.70
N ARG A 45 3.66 -35.18 -15.00
CA ARG A 45 4.86 -34.90 -14.21
C ARG A 45 6.09 -35.35 -15.00
N PRO A 46 6.87 -34.42 -15.59
CA PRO A 46 7.99 -34.79 -16.44
C PRO A 46 9.11 -35.55 -15.72
N SER A 47 9.34 -35.26 -14.44
CA SER A 47 10.40 -35.90 -13.65
C SER A 47 10.18 -37.39 -13.38
N GLU A 48 8.93 -37.86 -13.48
CA GLU A 48 8.53 -39.25 -13.25
C GLU A 48 7.89 -39.87 -14.51
N ASP A 49 7.86 -39.12 -15.63
CA ASP A 49 7.07 -39.39 -16.84
C ASP A 49 5.67 -39.95 -16.56
N ARG A 50 4.99 -39.36 -15.58
CA ARG A 50 3.74 -39.88 -15.02
C ARG A 50 2.56 -39.00 -15.39
N GLN A 51 1.50 -39.61 -15.90
CA GLN A 51 0.20 -38.96 -16.06
C GLN A 51 -0.76 -39.37 -14.93
N PHE A 52 -1.53 -38.42 -14.41
CA PHE A 52 -2.52 -38.66 -13.36
C PHE A 52 -3.55 -37.54 -13.31
N ASP A 53 -4.75 -37.87 -12.82
CA ASP A 53 -5.82 -36.90 -12.59
C ASP A 53 -5.90 -36.53 -11.11
N VAL A 54 -6.29 -35.29 -10.85
CA VAL A 54 -6.65 -34.83 -9.51
C VAL A 54 -8.03 -34.18 -9.55
N VAL A 55 -8.87 -34.50 -8.57
CA VAL A 55 -10.12 -33.79 -8.33
C VAL A 55 -9.88 -32.78 -7.21
N MET A 56 -10.26 -31.53 -7.46
CA MET A 56 -10.09 -30.43 -6.52
C MET A 56 -11.40 -29.70 -6.31
N GLU A 57 -11.72 -29.38 -5.07
CA GLU A 57 -12.81 -28.49 -4.73
C GLU A 57 -12.37 -27.03 -4.94
N ARG A 58 -13.15 -26.26 -5.69
CA ARG A 58 -12.92 -24.83 -5.93
C ARG A 58 -13.19 -24.05 -4.65
N GLN A 59 -12.16 -23.39 -4.12
CA GLN A 59 -12.30 -22.52 -2.95
C GLN A 59 -12.14 -21.04 -3.33
N HIS A 60 -12.78 -20.16 -2.56
CA HIS A 60 -12.57 -18.73 -2.67
C HIS A 60 -11.20 -18.37 -2.07
N ILE A 61 -10.20 -18.19 -2.94
CA ILE A 61 -8.83 -17.86 -2.54
C ILE A 61 -8.63 -16.34 -2.54
N VAL A 62 -8.29 -15.79 -1.38
CA VAL A 62 -7.79 -14.42 -1.27
C VAL A 62 -6.28 -14.45 -1.50
N PRO A 63 -5.76 -13.87 -2.59
CA PRO A 63 -4.33 -13.90 -2.87
C PRO A 63 -3.55 -13.15 -1.77
N PRO A 64 -2.38 -13.66 -1.35
CA PRO A 64 -1.53 -12.96 -0.40
C PRO A 64 -1.19 -11.55 -0.91
N SER A 65 -1.43 -10.54 -0.07
CA SER A 65 -1.23 -9.14 -0.41
C SER A 65 -0.05 -8.49 0.32
N VAL A 66 0.50 -9.19 1.32
CA VAL A 66 1.58 -8.73 2.18
C VAL A 66 2.72 -9.74 2.11
N LYS A 67 3.95 -9.25 1.96
CA LYS A 67 5.17 -10.04 2.13
C LYS A 67 6.05 -9.36 3.17
N ALA A 68 6.49 -10.10 4.17
CA ALA A 68 7.47 -9.60 5.14
C ALA A 68 8.87 -10.12 4.84
N SER A 69 9.87 -9.30 5.18
CA SER A 69 11.25 -9.74 5.30
C SER A 69 11.89 -9.03 6.49
N ILE A 70 12.88 -9.67 7.10
CA ILE A 70 13.65 -9.12 8.21
C ILE A 70 15.11 -9.13 7.83
N ASP A 71 15.76 -7.97 7.90
CA ASP A 71 17.18 -7.85 7.65
C ASP A 71 17.79 -6.84 8.62
N SER A 72 18.82 -7.29 9.33
CA SER A 72 19.59 -6.47 10.28
C SER A 72 18.75 -5.83 11.40
N GLY A 73 17.64 -6.48 11.77
CA GLY A 73 16.68 -6.02 12.78
C GLY A 73 15.59 -5.11 12.24
N ILE A 74 15.52 -4.88 10.92
CA ILE A 74 14.52 -4.03 10.28
C ILE A 74 13.53 -4.90 9.53
N VAL A 75 12.24 -4.73 9.86
CA VAL A 75 11.14 -5.44 9.19
C VAL A 75 10.70 -4.64 7.98
N THR A 76 10.63 -5.25 6.80
CA THR A 76 10.01 -4.67 5.61
C THR A 76 8.70 -5.38 5.31
N LEU A 77 7.59 -4.67 5.35
CA LEU A 77 6.29 -5.14 4.91
C LEU A 77 5.99 -4.56 3.53
N LYS A 78 6.04 -5.40 2.49
CA LYS A 78 5.63 -5.03 1.14
C LYS A 78 4.15 -5.34 0.95
N ILE A 79 3.35 -4.30 0.74
CA ILE A 79 1.90 -4.41 0.54
C ILE A 79 1.63 -4.12 -0.94
N SER A 80 1.21 -5.13 -1.71
CA SER A 80 0.99 -4.99 -3.15
C SER A 80 -0.45 -4.58 -3.54
N GLY A 81 -1.39 -4.64 -2.59
CA GLY A 81 -2.78 -4.27 -2.75
C GLY A 81 -3.53 -4.38 -1.43
N PHE A 82 -4.77 -3.90 -1.39
CA PHE A 82 -5.62 -3.94 -0.20
C PHE A 82 -6.85 -4.80 -0.46
N ASN A 83 -6.81 -6.05 0.01
CA ASN A 83 -7.93 -6.98 0.00
C ASN A 83 -8.41 -7.25 1.43
N GLN A 84 -9.50 -8.01 1.56
CA GLN A 84 -10.16 -8.29 2.84
C GLN A 84 -9.27 -8.92 3.94
N ALA A 85 -8.12 -9.50 3.59
CA ALA A 85 -7.18 -10.09 4.55
C ALA A 85 -6.01 -9.15 4.92
N THR A 86 -5.74 -8.09 4.15
CA THR A 86 -4.47 -7.35 4.21
C THR A 86 -4.14 -6.80 5.60
N ALA A 87 -5.10 -6.20 6.31
CA ALA A 87 -4.81 -5.64 7.64
C ALA A 87 -4.45 -6.72 8.66
N ARG A 88 -5.16 -7.85 8.64
CA ARG A 88 -4.85 -9.02 9.48
C ARG A 88 -3.47 -9.59 9.15
N ASP A 89 -3.15 -9.70 7.85
CA ASP A 89 -1.86 -10.22 7.41
C ASP A 89 -0.71 -9.29 7.84
N VAL A 90 -0.89 -7.97 7.78
CA VAL A 90 0.08 -7.00 8.33
C VAL A 90 0.31 -7.23 9.82
N ALA A 91 -0.76 -7.35 10.62
CA ALA A 91 -0.65 -7.56 12.05
C ALA A 91 0.05 -8.89 12.38
N ASN A 92 -0.33 -9.96 11.70
CA ASN A 92 0.24 -11.30 11.90
C ASN A 92 1.72 -11.32 11.53
N GLN A 93 2.08 -10.80 10.35
CA GLN A 93 3.47 -10.78 9.88
C GLN A 93 4.38 -9.93 10.77
N LEU A 94 3.89 -8.80 11.29
CA LEU A 94 4.65 -8.00 12.25
C LEU A 94 4.80 -8.68 13.61
N SER A 95 3.75 -9.36 14.09
CA SER A 95 3.81 -10.15 15.32
C SER A 95 4.79 -11.31 15.20
N GLU A 96 4.73 -12.05 14.09
CA GLU A 96 5.66 -13.14 13.76
C GLU A 96 7.10 -12.63 13.69
N ALA A 97 7.32 -11.48 13.04
CA ALA A 97 8.64 -10.86 12.97
C ALA A 97 9.19 -10.49 14.36
N LYS A 98 8.33 -10.00 15.26
CA LYS A 98 8.71 -9.71 16.65
C LYS A 98 9.10 -10.98 17.42
N SER A 99 8.37 -12.08 17.23
CA SER A 99 8.68 -13.34 17.91
C SER A 99 9.93 -14.05 17.35
N THR A 100 10.20 -13.91 16.05
CA THR A 100 11.26 -14.68 15.37
C THR A 100 12.59 -13.94 15.24
N ALA A 101 12.62 -12.62 15.43
CA ALA A 101 13.83 -11.82 15.20
C ALA A 101 15.03 -12.22 16.08
N GLY A 102 14.82 -12.87 17.23
CA GLY A 102 15.86 -13.28 18.17
C GLY A 102 16.62 -12.11 18.85
N ARG A 103 16.29 -10.86 18.48
CA ARG A 103 16.83 -9.60 19.00
C ARG A 103 15.78 -8.50 18.86
N PRO A 104 15.91 -7.39 19.60
CA PRO A 104 15.03 -6.24 19.42
C PRO A 104 15.03 -5.73 17.98
N LEU A 105 13.84 -5.44 17.45
CA LEU A 105 13.68 -4.80 16.16
C LEU A 105 14.15 -3.34 16.24
N LYS A 106 14.75 -2.85 15.16
CA LYS A 106 15.25 -1.48 15.01
C LYS A 106 14.24 -0.55 14.36
N GLY A 107 13.34 -1.08 13.53
CA GLY A 107 12.32 -0.29 12.85
C GLY A 107 11.48 -1.10 11.86
N LEU A 108 10.50 -0.43 11.28
CA LEU A 108 9.54 -0.97 10.33
C LEU A 108 9.54 -0.12 9.05
N ILE A 109 9.69 -0.78 7.91
CA ILE A 109 9.52 -0.20 6.58
C ILE A 109 8.21 -0.73 6.00
N VAL A 110 7.32 0.16 5.58
CA VAL A 110 6.07 -0.17 4.87
C VAL A 110 6.25 0.20 3.40
N ASP A 111 6.48 -0.78 2.54
CA ASP A 111 6.68 -0.57 1.09
C ASP A 111 5.34 -0.63 0.35
N LEU A 112 4.87 0.55 -0.08
CA LEU A 112 3.63 0.76 -0.85
C LEU A 112 3.93 1.08 -2.32
N ARG A 113 5.17 0.95 -2.78
CA ARG A 113 5.53 1.21 -4.18
C ARG A 113 4.82 0.24 -5.11
N GLY A 114 4.32 0.74 -6.23
CA GLY A 114 3.57 -0.08 -7.19
C GLY A 114 2.16 -0.48 -6.76
N ASN A 115 1.70 -0.09 -5.57
CA ASN A 115 0.40 -0.50 -5.01
C ASN A 115 -0.73 0.46 -5.44
N PRO A 116 -1.66 0.03 -6.32
CA PRO A 116 -2.73 0.87 -6.85
C PRO A 116 -3.89 1.11 -5.86
N GLY A 117 -3.80 0.55 -4.66
CA GLY A 117 -4.81 0.64 -3.60
C GLY A 117 -5.65 -0.64 -3.47
N GLY A 118 -6.93 -0.47 -3.18
CA GLY A 118 -7.88 -1.55 -2.92
C GLY A 118 -8.93 -1.08 -1.93
N LEU A 119 -9.35 -1.97 -1.02
CA LEU A 119 -10.40 -1.69 -0.05
C LEU A 119 -9.99 -0.56 0.92
N LEU A 120 -10.79 0.51 0.97
CA LEU A 120 -10.59 1.65 1.87
C LEU A 120 -10.50 1.21 3.33
N GLU A 121 -11.44 0.36 3.76
CA GLU A 121 -11.51 -0.11 5.14
C GLU A 121 -10.20 -0.80 5.59
N GLN A 122 -9.54 -1.49 4.68
CA GLN A 122 -8.27 -2.18 4.96
C GLN A 122 -7.12 -1.19 5.13
N SER A 123 -7.08 -0.12 4.34
CA SER A 123 -6.12 0.97 4.60
C SER A 123 -6.37 1.69 5.92
N VAL A 124 -7.64 1.89 6.31
CA VAL A 124 -7.97 2.48 7.61
C VAL A 124 -7.50 1.58 8.74
N LYS A 125 -7.81 0.28 8.69
CA LYS A 125 -7.34 -0.70 9.66
C LYS A 125 -5.82 -0.76 9.76
N ILE A 126 -5.08 -0.67 8.66
CA ILE A 126 -3.62 -0.65 8.68
C ILE A 126 -3.06 0.63 9.31
N ALA A 127 -3.67 1.79 9.04
CA ALA A 127 -3.28 3.02 9.71
C ALA A 127 -3.59 2.96 11.21
N ASP A 128 -4.75 2.43 11.60
CA ASP A 128 -5.17 2.24 13.00
C ASP A 128 -4.27 1.26 13.78
N LEU A 129 -3.74 0.23 13.11
CA LEU A 129 -2.71 -0.65 13.70
C LEU A 129 -1.44 0.10 14.12
N LEU A 130 -1.14 1.24 13.49
CA LEU A 130 0.12 1.96 13.68
C LEU A 130 -0.06 3.31 14.41
N LEU A 131 -1.30 3.69 14.70
CA LEU A 131 -1.68 4.93 15.37
C LEU A 131 -2.44 4.62 16.66
N THR A 132 -2.21 5.40 17.70
CA THR A 132 -2.93 5.26 18.98
C THR A 132 -4.19 6.13 19.04
N HIS A 133 -4.24 7.23 18.29
CA HIS A 133 -5.40 8.13 18.27
C HIS A 133 -5.40 9.10 17.08
N GLY A 134 -6.61 9.56 16.73
CA GLY A 134 -6.91 10.71 15.86
C GLY A 134 -7.10 10.39 14.38
N HIS A 135 -7.42 11.43 13.62
CA HIS A 135 -7.92 11.33 12.25
C HIS A 135 -6.99 10.53 11.31
N ILE A 136 -7.56 9.55 10.60
CA ILE A 136 -6.90 8.76 9.56
C ILE A 136 -7.24 9.32 8.17
N VAL A 137 -8.54 9.47 7.88
CA VAL A 137 -9.04 9.98 6.60
C VAL A 137 -10.52 10.34 6.78
N SER A 138 -11.03 11.24 5.94
CA SER A 138 -12.47 11.39 5.77
C SER A 138 -12.87 11.29 4.30
N THR A 139 -14.12 10.91 4.07
CA THR A 139 -14.73 10.94 2.75
C THR A 139 -15.69 12.10 2.67
N ARG A 140 -15.73 12.82 1.53
CA ARG A 140 -16.69 13.91 1.30
C ARG A 140 -17.18 13.90 -0.14
N GLY A 141 -18.48 13.74 -0.32
CA GLY A 141 -19.16 13.78 -1.61
C GLY A 141 -20.38 14.69 -1.58
N ARG A 142 -21.28 14.51 -2.55
CA ARG A 142 -22.50 15.34 -2.69
C ARG A 142 -23.64 14.90 -1.76
N HIS A 143 -23.70 13.61 -1.47
CA HIS A 143 -24.74 13.02 -0.62
C HIS A 143 -24.30 13.03 0.85
N PRO A 144 -25.18 13.27 1.84
CA PRO A 144 -24.82 13.21 3.25
C PRO A 144 -24.14 11.89 3.65
N ASP A 145 -24.66 10.75 3.19
CA ASP A 145 -24.08 9.41 3.45
C ASP A 145 -22.69 9.18 2.81
N SER A 146 -22.18 10.14 2.04
CA SER A 146 -20.82 10.09 1.54
C SER A 146 -19.79 10.68 2.53
N LEU A 147 -20.27 11.33 3.60
CA LEU A 147 -19.47 11.90 4.67
C LEU A 147 -19.18 10.84 5.72
N HIS A 148 -17.95 10.35 5.77
CA HIS A 148 -17.48 9.44 6.80
C HIS A 148 -16.19 9.97 7.39
N HIS A 149 -16.03 9.81 8.70
CA HIS A 149 -14.82 10.14 9.44
C HIS A 149 -14.23 8.85 10.00
N TYR A 150 -12.95 8.62 9.72
CA TYR A 150 -12.25 7.44 10.22
C TYR A 150 -11.18 7.92 11.20
N GLU A 151 -11.33 7.50 12.46
CA GLU A 151 -10.42 7.81 13.55
C GLU A 151 -9.59 6.58 13.91
N ALA A 152 -8.35 6.80 14.33
CA ALA A 152 -7.60 5.78 15.03
C ALA A 152 -8.12 5.66 16.47
N GLY A 153 -8.34 4.42 16.91
CA GLY A 153 -8.65 4.04 18.29
C GLY A 153 -7.88 2.80 18.74
N GLY A 154 -6.94 2.33 17.93
CA GLY A 154 -6.14 1.15 18.15
C GLY A 154 -4.95 1.36 19.08
N ARG A 155 -4.05 0.38 19.06
CA ARG A 155 -2.75 0.41 19.74
C ARG A 155 -1.66 0.42 18.67
N ASP A 156 -0.57 1.14 18.91
CA ASP A 156 0.60 1.05 18.03
C ASP A 156 1.23 -0.35 18.12
N VAL A 157 0.86 -1.24 17.20
CA VAL A 157 1.37 -2.61 17.17
C VAL A 157 2.83 -2.66 16.78
N ALA A 158 3.41 -1.59 16.23
CA ALA A 158 4.86 -1.49 16.05
C ALA A 158 5.57 -1.26 17.37
N GLY A 159 4.88 -0.71 18.39
CA GLY A 159 5.42 -0.55 19.75
C GLY A 159 6.49 0.53 19.80
N GLY A 160 6.23 1.70 19.20
CA GLY A 160 7.14 2.84 19.22
C GLY A 160 8.34 2.74 18.26
N LEU A 161 8.47 1.64 17.51
CA LEU A 161 9.51 1.49 16.51
C LEU A 161 9.50 2.66 15.49
N PRO A 162 10.66 3.14 15.03
CA PRO A 162 10.76 4.00 13.86
C PRO A 162 10.03 3.40 12.67
N ILE A 163 9.14 4.17 12.03
CA ILE A 163 8.40 3.73 10.84
C ILE A 163 8.81 4.60 9.65
N VAL A 164 9.17 3.94 8.56
CA VAL A 164 9.35 4.59 7.26
C VAL A 164 8.33 4.01 6.28
N VAL A 165 7.53 4.87 5.66
CA VAL A 165 6.64 4.48 4.57
C VAL A 165 7.30 4.83 3.25
N VAL A 166 7.28 3.90 2.29
CA VAL A 166 7.88 4.08 0.98
C VAL A 166 6.81 4.10 -0.09
N VAL A 167 6.79 5.16 -0.91
CA VAL A 167 5.79 5.37 -1.98
C VAL A 167 6.45 5.75 -3.30
N ASP A 168 5.74 5.50 -4.40
CA ASP A 168 6.13 5.93 -5.74
C ASP A 168 4.93 6.48 -6.52
N GLY A 169 5.15 6.84 -7.79
CA GLY A 169 4.09 7.34 -8.68
C GLY A 169 3.00 6.31 -9.03
N LYS A 170 3.07 5.08 -8.52
CA LYS A 170 2.01 4.06 -8.63
C LYS A 170 1.29 3.79 -7.31
N SER A 171 1.80 4.28 -6.18
CA SER A 171 1.08 4.28 -4.91
C SER A 171 -0.19 5.13 -5.06
N ALA A 172 -1.37 4.51 -4.96
CA ALA A 172 -2.64 5.18 -5.21
C ALA A 172 -3.74 4.77 -4.20
N SER A 173 -4.74 5.64 -4.02
CA SER A 173 -5.97 5.37 -3.27
C SER A 173 -5.70 4.87 -1.84
N ALA A 174 -6.04 3.62 -1.50
CA ALA A 174 -5.80 3.04 -0.19
C ALA A 174 -4.33 3.18 0.29
N SER A 175 -3.35 3.10 -0.62
CA SER A 175 -1.93 3.36 -0.30
C SER A 175 -1.71 4.81 0.16
N GLU A 176 -2.40 5.76 -0.46
CA GLU A 176 -2.31 7.18 -0.14
C GLU A 176 -2.97 7.50 1.20
N ILE A 177 -4.01 6.75 1.58
CA ILE A 177 -4.64 6.85 2.91
C ILE A 177 -3.62 6.49 3.99
N VAL A 178 -2.96 5.33 3.89
CA VAL A 178 -1.94 4.90 4.87
C VAL A 178 -0.80 5.91 4.92
N ALA A 179 -0.29 6.34 3.77
CA ALA A 179 0.82 7.29 3.69
C ALA A 179 0.46 8.66 4.30
N ALA A 180 -0.70 9.23 3.95
CA ALA A 180 -1.15 10.52 4.46
C ALA A 180 -1.44 10.45 5.97
N ALA A 181 -2.12 9.40 6.44
CA ALA A 181 -2.43 9.21 7.85
C ALA A 181 -1.15 9.18 8.69
N LEU A 182 -0.18 8.34 8.34
CA LEU A 182 1.04 8.20 9.13
C LEU A 182 1.94 9.43 9.03
N GLN A 183 1.97 10.11 7.87
CA GLN A 183 2.74 11.32 7.68
C GLN A 183 2.16 12.51 8.46
N ASP A 184 0.86 12.79 8.31
CA ASP A 184 0.21 13.95 8.93
C ASP A 184 0.14 13.82 10.45
N ARG A 185 0.06 12.59 10.95
CA ARG A 185 0.11 12.31 12.39
C ARG A 185 1.54 12.30 12.96
N GLY A 186 2.56 12.52 12.13
CA GLY A 186 3.95 12.51 12.57
C GLY A 186 4.40 11.14 13.08
N ARG A 187 3.77 10.04 12.62
CA ARG A 187 4.09 8.68 13.06
C ARG A 187 5.18 8.03 12.22
N ALA A 188 5.28 8.39 10.94
CA ALA A 188 6.24 7.82 10.01
C ALA A 188 6.90 8.88 9.13
N VAL A 189 8.15 8.62 8.76
CA VAL A 189 8.82 9.36 7.68
C VAL A 189 8.36 8.78 6.34
N LEU A 190 7.91 9.63 5.42
CA LEU A 190 7.56 9.21 4.07
C LEU A 190 8.74 9.45 3.11
N VAL A 191 9.16 8.40 2.41
CA VAL A 191 10.29 8.39 1.46
C VAL A 191 9.81 8.01 0.07
N GLY A 192 10.35 8.65 -0.96
CA GLY A 192 10.18 8.24 -2.36
C GLY A 192 9.81 9.40 -3.28
N THR A 193 8.84 9.17 -4.16
CA THR A 193 8.30 10.23 -5.03
C THR A 193 6.84 10.54 -4.70
N SER A 194 6.29 11.66 -5.21
CA SER A 194 4.85 11.93 -5.02
C SER A 194 4.01 10.75 -5.51
N SER A 195 2.97 10.43 -4.74
CA SER A 195 2.02 9.37 -5.08
C SER A 195 1.14 9.74 -6.28
N PHE A 196 0.30 8.79 -6.71
CA PHE A 196 -0.50 8.92 -7.93
C PHE A 196 -1.49 10.09 -7.88
N GLY A 197 -2.18 10.30 -6.76
CA GLY A 197 -3.25 11.28 -6.60
C GLY A 197 -4.65 10.74 -6.86
N LYS A 198 -4.92 9.45 -6.61
CA LYS A 198 -6.27 8.85 -6.76
C LYS A 198 -7.05 9.04 -5.46
N GLY A 199 -7.58 10.25 -5.29
CA GLY A 199 -8.32 10.65 -4.08
C GLY A 199 -9.83 10.50 -4.16
N THR A 200 -10.37 9.46 -4.81
CA THR A 200 -11.82 9.25 -4.90
C THR A 200 -12.22 7.84 -4.46
N VAL A 201 -13.40 7.75 -3.85
CA VAL A 201 -14.05 6.48 -3.51
C VAL A 201 -15.11 6.19 -4.56
N GLN A 202 -15.14 4.95 -5.02
CA GLN A 202 -16.14 4.47 -5.96
C GLN A 202 -17.10 3.54 -5.22
N THR A 203 -18.39 3.61 -5.57
CA THR A 203 -19.42 2.67 -5.14
C THR A 203 -19.88 1.86 -6.35
N VAL A 204 -20.25 0.61 -6.13
CA VAL A 204 -20.80 -0.27 -7.16
C VAL A 204 -22.29 -0.44 -6.88
N ILE A 205 -23.11 0.00 -7.82
CA ILE A 205 -24.57 -0.12 -7.75
C ILE A 205 -24.96 -1.26 -8.67
N ARG A 206 -25.56 -2.31 -8.11
CA ARG A 206 -26.16 -3.40 -8.89
C ARG A 206 -27.51 -2.96 -9.44
N LEU A 207 -27.71 -3.25 -10.71
CA LEU A 207 -28.94 -2.95 -11.43
C LEU A 207 -29.87 -4.19 -11.43
N PRO A 208 -31.19 -4.01 -11.63
CA PRO A 208 -32.14 -5.14 -11.68
C PRO A 208 -31.86 -6.18 -12.77
N ASN A 209 -31.04 -5.86 -13.76
CA ASN A 209 -30.64 -6.75 -14.85
C ASN A 209 -29.26 -7.41 -14.63
N ASP A 210 -28.80 -7.49 -13.37
CA ASP A 210 -27.46 -7.98 -12.97
C ASP A 210 -26.28 -7.18 -13.54
N GLY A 211 -26.53 -6.03 -14.17
CA GLY A 211 -25.51 -5.07 -14.54
C GLY A 211 -24.95 -4.32 -13.32
N GLU A 212 -23.77 -3.72 -13.47
CA GLU A 212 -23.12 -2.94 -12.41
C GLU A 212 -22.73 -1.55 -12.91
N VAL A 213 -23.05 -0.52 -12.11
CA VAL A 213 -22.59 0.86 -12.33
C VAL A 213 -21.54 1.20 -11.29
N THR A 214 -20.32 1.48 -11.73
CA THR A 214 -19.28 2.03 -10.85
C THR A 214 -19.36 3.55 -10.86
N LEU A 215 -19.81 4.13 -9.75
CA LEU A 215 -19.99 5.58 -9.59
C LEU A 215 -18.93 6.16 -8.65
N THR A 216 -18.34 7.30 -9.01
CA THR A 216 -17.51 8.05 -8.07
C THR A 216 -18.42 8.72 -7.04
N TRP A 217 -18.31 8.28 -5.78
CA TRP A 217 -19.22 8.66 -4.70
C TRP A 217 -18.70 9.86 -3.89
N SER A 218 -17.42 9.80 -3.52
CA SER A 218 -16.81 10.77 -2.61
C SER A 218 -15.34 10.99 -2.90
N ARG A 219 -14.79 12.05 -2.30
CA ARG A 219 -13.36 12.39 -2.31
C ARG A 219 -12.74 12.01 -0.99
N LEU A 220 -11.48 11.57 -1.04
CA LEU A 220 -10.64 11.32 0.13
C LEU A 220 -9.99 12.63 0.57
N ILE A 221 -10.16 12.94 1.85
CA ILE A 221 -9.58 14.10 2.52
C ILE A 221 -8.58 13.59 3.57
N ALA A 222 -7.33 14.04 3.47
CA ALA A 222 -6.26 13.67 4.40
C ALA A 222 -6.51 14.28 5.79
N PRO A 223 -5.85 13.78 6.86
CA PRO A 223 -6.00 14.34 8.21
C PRO A 223 -5.70 15.84 8.29
N SER A 224 -4.76 16.33 7.48
CA SER A 224 -4.45 17.77 7.41
C SER A 224 -5.43 18.60 6.57
N GLY A 225 -6.53 18.00 6.06
CA GLY A 225 -7.66 18.71 5.46
C GLY A 225 -7.64 18.81 3.93
N TYR A 226 -6.53 18.50 3.27
CA TYR A 226 -6.46 18.59 1.81
C TYR A 226 -7.09 17.38 1.11
N ALA A 227 -7.67 17.62 -0.08
CA ALA A 227 -8.16 16.54 -0.92
C ALA A 227 -7.00 15.84 -1.64
N LEU A 228 -6.95 14.50 -1.58
CA LEU A 228 -5.90 13.72 -2.24
C LEU A 228 -6.00 13.79 -3.78
N HIS A 229 -7.20 13.99 -4.32
CA HIS A 229 -7.47 13.81 -5.75
C HIS A 229 -6.68 14.79 -6.64
N GLY A 230 -5.85 14.28 -7.54
CA GLY A 230 -5.00 15.08 -8.42
C GLY A 230 -3.76 15.70 -7.75
N LEU A 231 -3.57 15.54 -6.43
CA LEU A 231 -2.41 16.05 -5.70
C LEU A 231 -1.56 14.95 -5.10
N GLY A 232 -2.18 13.93 -4.49
CA GLY A 232 -1.50 12.82 -3.82
C GLY A 232 -0.79 13.23 -2.53
N VAL A 233 0.14 12.39 -2.10
CA VAL A 233 0.94 12.55 -0.89
C VAL A 233 2.39 12.78 -1.31
N ARG A 234 3.00 13.83 -0.76
CA ARG A 234 4.38 14.22 -1.02
C ARG A 234 5.30 13.65 0.07
N PRO A 235 6.32 12.85 -0.27
CA PRO A 235 7.32 12.40 0.70
C PRO A 235 8.06 13.56 1.38
N GLY A 236 8.33 13.43 2.67
CA GLY A 236 9.22 14.35 3.38
C GLY A 236 10.64 14.28 2.81
N VAL A 237 11.09 13.06 2.51
CA VAL A 237 12.37 12.77 1.85
C VAL A 237 12.10 12.35 0.40
N CYS A 238 12.29 13.29 -0.52
CA CYS A 238 12.06 13.07 -1.95
C CYS A 238 13.28 12.44 -2.64
N THR A 239 13.06 11.36 -3.41
CA THR A 239 14.09 10.66 -4.19
C THR A 239 14.00 10.92 -5.70
N SER A 240 13.00 11.69 -6.15
CA SER A 240 12.82 12.03 -7.58
C SER A 240 14.06 12.74 -8.14
N GLY A 241 14.51 12.29 -9.31
CA GLY A 241 15.71 12.80 -9.98
C GLY A 241 17.04 12.53 -9.24
N LYS A 242 17.04 11.84 -8.09
CA LYS A 242 18.27 11.53 -7.31
C LYS A 242 18.78 10.15 -7.69
N SER A 243 20.11 9.95 -7.71
CA SER A 243 20.66 8.68 -8.22
C SER A 243 21.45 7.82 -7.25
N LYS A 244 22.32 8.28 -6.33
CA LYS A 244 23.22 7.31 -5.66
C LYS A 244 23.66 7.54 -4.20
N ASN A 245 23.80 8.76 -3.70
CA ASN A 245 24.27 8.97 -2.31
C ASN A 245 23.09 9.08 -1.33
N LEU A 246 22.97 8.10 -0.41
CA LEU A 246 21.85 8.01 0.54
C LEU A 246 21.85 9.16 1.55
N ASP A 247 23.01 9.46 2.13
CA ASP A 247 23.14 10.50 3.15
C ASP A 247 22.91 11.88 2.53
N ALA A 248 23.46 12.13 1.34
CA ALA A 248 23.21 13.37 0.61
C ALA A 248 21.72 13.59 0.27
N ILE A 249 20.94 12.52 0.07
CA ILE A 249 19.48 12.65 -0.14
C ILE A 249 18.79 13.14 1.13
N VAL A 250 19.12 12.54 2.28
CA VAL A 250 18.55 12.91 3.58
C VAL A 250 19.00 14.31 3.97
N GLU A 251 20.30 14.58 3.94
CA GLU A 251 20.88 15.88 4.27
C GLU A 251 20.33 17.00 3.37
N SER A 252 20.16 16.74 2.07
CA SER A 252 19.55 17.73 1.15
C SER A 252 18.11 18.05 1.52
N ALA A 253 17.33 17.07 2.01
CA ALA A 253 15.98 17.30 2.50
C ALA A 253 16.01 18.11 3.81
N LEU A 254 16.88 17.75 4.74
CA LEU A 254 17.05 18.44 6.03
C LEU A 254 17.52 19.90 5.86
N ALA A 255 18.47 20.14 4.96
CA ALA A 255 18.95 21.49 4.63
C ALA A 255 17.83 22.39 4.08
N GLN A 256 16.84 21.80 3.40
CA GLN A 256 15.69 22.51 2.82
C GLN A 256 14.48 22.58 3.76
N ARG A 257 14.62 22.27 5.05
CA ARG A 257 13.50 22.20 6.03
C ARG A 257 12.53 23.38 5.98
N LEU A 258 13.01 24.62 5.89
CA LEU A 258 12.14 25.81 5.88
C LEU A 258 11.31 25.87 4.60
N LYS A 259 11.95 25.62 3.45
CA LYS A 259 11.26 25.54 2.15
C LYS A 259 10.25 24.40 2.13
N LEU A 260 10.59 23.25 2.72
CA LEU A 260 9.68 22.11 2.83
C LEU A 260 8.47 22.42 3.71
N ARG A 261 8.65 23.13 4.84
CA ARG A 261 7.52 23.57 5.67
C ARG A 261 6.56 24.48 4.91
N SER A 262 7.07 25.49 4.21
CA SER A 262 6.24 26.35 3.35
C SER A 262 5.56 25.56 2.24
N MET A 263 6.25 24.60 1.63
CA MET A 263 5.69 23.70 0.63
C MET A 263 4.55 22.85 1.19
N PHE A 264 4.72 22.24 2.37
CA PHE A 264 3.67 21.45 3.02
C PHE A 264 2.47 22.30 3.45
N ALA A 265 2.70 23.53 3.89
CA ALA A 265 1.59 24.47 4.15
C ALA A 265 0.77 24.71 2.88
N ALA A 266 1.41 25.07 1.76
CA ALA A 266 0.75 25.27 0.48
C ALA A 266 0.08 23.97 -0.04
N TRP A 267 0.71 22.81 0.16
CA TRP A 267 0.14 21.51 -0.20
C TRP A 267 -1.16 21.22 0.53
N ARG A 268 -1.23 21.58 1.82
CA ARG A 268 -2.36 21.30 2.71
C ARG A 268 -3.54 22.26 2.52
N THR A 269 -3.27 23.47 2.04
CA THR A 269 -4.32 24.47 1.78
C THR A 269 -4.79 24.46 0.33
N SER A 270 -4.15 23.70 -0.58
CA SER A 270 -4.50 23.71 -2.00
C SER A 270 -5.88 23.13 -2.28
N GLU A 271 -6.70 23.92 -2.97
CA GLU A 271 -8.04 23.51 -3.36
C GLU A 271 -8.01 22.59 -4.59
N ILE A 272 -9.07 21.81 -4.78
CA ILE A 272 -9.18 20.86 -5.91
C ILE A 272 -9.37 21.58 -7.26
N THR A 273 -9.89 22.80 -7.24
CA THR A 273 -10.15 23.67 -8.38
C THR A 273 -8.86 24.27 -8.95
N GLU A 274 -7.82 24.43 -8.13
CA GLU A 274 -6.53 25.05 -8.46
C GLU A 274 -5.57 24.10 -9.20
N LYS A 275 -5.97 23.63 -10.39
CA LYS A 275 -5.21 22.61 -11.14
C LYS A 275 -3.73 22.98 -11.39
N GLU A 276 -3.45 24.21 -11.79
CA GLU A 276 -2.07 24.64 -12.06
C GLU A 276 -1.22 24.75 -10.78
N ALA A 277 -1.78 25.26 -9.68
CA ALA A 277 -1.09 25.30 -8.40
C ALA A 277 -0.74 23.88 -7.91
N ARG A 278 -1.70 22.94 -8.00
CA ARG A 278 -1.46 21.52 -7.67
C ARG A 278 -0.37 20.90 -8.55
N LYS A 279 -0.35 21.24 -9.85
CA LYS A 279 0.68 20.77 -10.78
C LYS A 279 2.07 21.31 -10.42
N GLN A 280 2.17 22.60 -10.07
CA GLN A 280 3.42 23.21 -9.61
C GLN A 280 3.90 22.60 -8.30
N LEU A 281 3.00 22.37 -7.35
CA LEU A 281 3.32 21.68 -6.09
C LEU A 281 3.91 20.29 -6.36
N ARG A 282 3.25 19.48 -7.22
CA ARG A 282 3.74 18.14 -7.61
C ARG A 282 5.10 18.17 -8.28
N ALA A 283 5.43 19.23 -9.02
CA ALA A 283 6.76 19.38 -9.65
C ALA A 283 7.91 19.49 -8.63
N SER A 284 7.63 19.79 -7.36
CA SER A 284 8.65 19.79 -6.29
C SER A 284 9.16 18.40 -5.92
N CYS A 285 8.40 17.34 -6.21
CA CYS A 285 8.81 15.95 -6.06
C CYS A 285 8.05 15.09 -7.09
N PRO A 286 8.43 15.15 -8.38
CA PRO A 286 7.67 14.52 -9.45
C PRO A 286 7.41 13.03 -9.21
N PRO A 287 6.22 12.51 -9.54
CA PRO A 287 5.93 11.08 -9.42
C PRO A 287 6.79 10.28 -10.41
N GLU A 288 7.46 9.23 -9.94
CA GLU A 288 8.24 8.35 -10.81
C GLU A 288 7.86 6.88 -10.64
N ARG A 289 8.13 6.09 -11.69
CA ARG A 289 7.93 4.64 -11.69
C ARG A 289 9.30 3.97 -11.70
N ARG A 290 9.91 3.80 -10.52
CA ARG A 290 11.25 3.20 -10.42
C ARG A 290 11.18 1.74 -9.99
N ARG A 291 12.05 0.93 -10.59
CA ARG A 291 12.30 -0.47 -10.19
C ARG A 291 13.58 -0.61 -9.34
N THR A 292 14.15 0.51 -8.89
CA THR A 292 15.37 0.53 -8.10
C THR A 292 15.07 0.35 -6.62
N ASP A 293 16.07 -0.08 -5.85
CA ASP A 293 15.97 -0.18 -4.39
C ASP A 293 16.42 1.09 -3.65
N LEU A 294 16.59 2.22 -4.36
CA LEU A 294 17.06 3.46 -3.77
C LEU A 294 16.21 3.89 -2.57
N GLU A 295 14.88 3.88 -2.72
CA GLU A 295 13.97 4.29 -1.67
C GLU A 295 14.01 3.37 -0.45
N LEU A 296 14.16 2.05 -0.66
CA LEU A 296 14.34 1.10 0.43
C LEU A 296 15.68 1.30 1.15
N LYS A 297 16.75 1.61 0.40
CA LYS A 297 18.06 1.92 0.98
C LYS A 297 18.04 3.21 1.81
N VAL A 298 17.37 4.26 1.32
CA VAL A 298 17.16 5.50 2.09
C VAL A 298 16.32 5.22 3.33
N ALA A 299 15.24 4.44 3.20
CA ALA A 299 14.40 4.06 4.34
C ALA A 299 15.18 3.28 5.40
N ARG A 300 16.00 2.30 5.00
CA ARG A 300 16.89 1.58 5.90
C ARG A 300 17.87 2.52 6.60
N ARG A 301 18.50 3.43 5.84
CA ARG A 301 19.45 4.40 6.38
C ARG A 301 18.83 5.31 7.44
N LEU A 302 17.58 5.74 7.24
CA LEU A 302 16.83 6.51 8.24
C LEU A 302 16.60 5.69 9.51
N VAL A 303 16.17 4.43 9.39
CA VAL A 303 15.94 3.56 10.57
C VAL A 303 17.25 3.29 11.34
N GLU A 304 18.37 3.16 10.64
CA GLU A 304 19.69 2.91 11.25
C GLU A 304 20.31 4.15 11.90
N ASN A 305 19.88 5.36 11.52
CA ASN A 305 20.38 6.62 12.05
C ASN A 305 19.25 7.39 12.74
N GLN A 306 19.16 7.22 14.06
CA GLN A 306 18.09 7.82 14.89
C GLN A 306 18.03 9.35 14.75
N THR A 307 19.17 10.03 14.64
CA THR A 307 19.22 11.49 14.44
C THR A 307 18.58 11.88 13.13
N PHE A 308 18.93 11.20 12.03
CA PHE A 308 18.32 11.44 10.72
C PHE A 308 16.82 11.12 10.74
N TYR A 309 16.41 10.04 11.41
CA TYR A 309 15.00 9.69 11.53
C TYR A 309 14.19 10.80 12.22
N ILE A 310 14.62 11.24 13.41
CA ILE A 310 13.91 12.27 14.20
C ILE A 310 13.81 13.57 13.40
N GLN A 311 14.93 14.02 12.81
CA GLN A 311 14.94 15.24 12.02
C GLN A 311 14.08 15.13 10.75
N ALA A 312 14.04 13.96 10.11
CA ALA A 312 13.22 13.72 8.93
C ALA A 312 11.71 13.65 9.25
N LEU A 313 11.34 13.20 10.45
CA LEU A 313 9.95 13.13 10.92
C LEU A 313 9.32 14.53 11.00
N ASP A 314 10.11 15.51 11.43
CA ASP A 314 9.70 16.92 11.56
C ASP A 314 9.59 17.67 10.23
N LEU A 315 10.04 17.07 9.10
CA LEU A 315 9.96 17.72 7.79
C LEU A 315 8.52 17.88 7.29
N SER A 316 7.65 16.95 7.67
CA SER A 316 6.25 16.89 7.24
C SER A 316 5.27 17.05 8.38
N SER A 317 5.70 17.07 9.64
CA SER A 317 4.79 17.28 10.77
C SER A 317 3.99 18.58 10.59
N ALA A 318 2.67 18.52 10.63
CA ALA A 318 1.88 19.73 10.84
C ALA A 318 2.27 20.28 12.22
N THR A 319 2.70 21.54 12.28
CA THR A 319 2.84 22.23 13.58
C THR A 319 1.54 22.01 14.36
N SER A 320 1.67 21.59 15.61
CA SER A 320 0.63 21.14 16.54
C SER A 320 -0.53 22.13 16.80
N GLN A 321 -0.62 23.23 16.06
CA GLN A 321 -1.53 24.35 16.28
C GLN A 321 -2.86 24.28 15.52
N ALA A 322 -3.13 23.23 14.72
CA ALA A 322 -4.46 22.98 14.18
C ALA A 322 -5.18 21.87 14.96
N ARG A 323 -5.36 22.10 16.26
CA ARG A 323 -6.27 21.34 17.11
C ARG A 323 -7.04 22.33 17.97
N ASN A 324 -8.19 22.74 17.47
CA ASN A 324 -9.40 23.09 18.23
C ASN A 324 -10.57 22.49 17.46
#